data_AF-A0A2D6KTG0-F1
#
_entry.id   AF-A0A2D6KTG0-F1
#
_cell.length_a   1.000
_cell.length_b   1.000
_cell.length_c   1.000
_cell.angle_alpha   90.00
_cell.angle_beta   90.00
_cell.angle_gamma   90.00
#
_symmetry.space_group_name_H-M   'P 1'
#
loop_
_entity.id
_entity.type
_entity.pdbx_description
1 polymer ?
#
loop_
_entity_poly.entity_id
_entity_poly.type
_entity_poly.pdbx_seq_one_letter_code
_entity_poly.pdbx_strand_id
1 'polypeptide(L)'
;MVFKINIAGPGGKTFKVESENESLVGKKIGDVISGSEISGELAGYEFTISGTSDKAGFAGIKSESGPNLRKVMFTRGDFYKTVKNKGVRMKKNVRGNEVSLDTVQINVVVSKEGGKKLEDALSGAGKEEVVAEASA
;
A
#
# COMPACT_ATOMS: atom_id res chain seq x y z
N MET A 1 7.93 6.90 -13.04
CA MET A 1 7.68 5.44 -12.97
C MET A 1 6.22 5.26 -12.54
N VAL A 2 5.47 4.35 -13.17
CA VAL A 2 4.05 4.17 -12.87
C VAL A 2 3.89 3.43 -11.54
N PHE A 3 3.20 4.04 -10.57
CA PHE A 3 2.81 3.37 -9.33
C PHE A 3 1.38 2.83 -9.46
N LYS A 4 1.17 1.58 -9.02
CA LYS A 4 -0.15 1.00 -8.82
C LYS A 4 -0.64 1.37 -7.42
N ILE A 5 -1.62 2.25 -7.34
CA ILE A 5 -2.17 2.73 -6.07
C ILE A 5 -3.47 1.98 -5.80
N ASN A 6 -3.47 1.20 -4.72
CA ASN A 6 -4.65 0.48 -4.25
C ASN A 6 -5.30 1.26 -3.12
N ILE A 7 -6.50 1.78 -3.40
CA ILE A 7 -7.30 2.56 -2.47
C ILE A 7 -8.33 1.64 -1.81
N ALA A 8 -8.23 1.45 -0.50
CA ALA A 8 -9.24 0.76 0.28
C ALA A 8 -10.43 1.71 0.55
N GLY A 9 -11.58 1.42 -0.04
CA GLY A 9 -12.83 2.17 0.15
C GLY A 9 -13.68 1.61 1.31
N PRO A 10 -14.64 2.41 1.81
CA PRO A 10 -15.62 1.95 2.78
C PRO A 10 -16.48 0.82 2.18
N GLY A 11 -16.66 -0.27 2.93
CA GLY A 11 -17.40 -1.46 2.45
C GLY A 11 -16.55 -2.55 1.82
N GLY A 12 -15.21 -2.49 1.97
CA GLY A 12 -14.31 -3.58 1.56
C GLY A 12 -13.98 -3.62 0.06
N LYS A 13 -14.43 -2.63 -0.71
CA LYS A 13 -14.07 -2.47 -2.12
C LYS A 13 -12.68 -1.84 -2.23
N THR A 14 -11.90 -2.33 -3.19
CA THR A 14 -10.57 -1.77 -3.50
C THR A 14 -10.59 -1.20 -4.90
N PHE A 15 -10.12 0.04 -5.05
CA PHE A 15 -9.98 0.68 -6.35
C PHE A 15 -8.50 0.76 -6.72
N LYS A 16 -8.19 0.43 -7.98
CA LYS A 16 -6.85 0.47 -8.53
C LYS A 16 -6.71 1.76 -9.34
N VAL A 17 -5.69 2.56 -9.06
CA VAL A 17 -5.37 3.77 -9.82
C VAL A 17 -3.91 3.68 -10.25
N GLU A 18 -3.65 3.91 -11.53
CA GLU A 18 -2.29 4.05 -12.04
C GLU A 18 -1.95 5.53 -12.07
N SER A 19 -0.85 5.90 -11.41
CA SER A 19 -0.40 7.29 -11.34
C SER A 19 1.10 7.37 -11.54
N GLU A 20 1.53 8.30 -12.38
CA GLU A 20 2.93 8.60 -12.69
C GLU A 20 3.45 9.76 -11.82
N ASN A 21 3.11 9.76 -10.53
CA ASN A 21 3.46 10.88 -9.65
C ASN A 21 4.73 10.60 -8.86
N GLU A 22 5.81 11.31 -9.20
CA GLU A 22 7.08 11.33 -8.45
C GLU A 22 6.91 11.96 -7.05
N SER A 23 5.86 12.75 -6.83
CA SER A 23 5.55 13.40 -5.54
C SER A 23 5.30 12.42 -4.39
N LEU A 24 5.05 11.14 -4.67
CA LEU A 24 4.88 10.09 -3.66
C LEU A 24 6.22 9.53 -3.16
N VAL A 25 7.32 9.82 -3.85
CA VAL A 25 8.68 9.39 -3.47
C VAL A 25 9.15 10.18 -2.25
N GLY A 26 9.72 9.49 -1.26
CA GLY A 26 10.18 10.08 -0.01
C GLY A 26 9.13 10.13 1.12
N LYS A 27 7.87 9.77 0.84
CA LYS A 27 6.85 9.61 1.87
C LYS A 27 7.03 8.33 2.66
N LYS A 28 6.59 8.33 3.92
CA LYS A 28 6.71 7.16 4.80
C LYS A 28 5.40 6.41 4.94
N ILE A 29 5.51 5.10 5.14
CA ILE A 29 4.36 4.25 5.50
C ILE A 29 3.81 4.72 6.86
N GLY A 30 2.55 5.16 6.87
CA GLY A 30 1.88 5.78 8.01
C GLY A 30 1.63 7.28 7.84
N ASP A 31 2.22 7.92 6.84
CA ASP A 31 1.96 9.32 6.53
C ASP A 31 0.59 9.51 5.85
N VAL A 32 0.01 10.68 6.06
CA VAL A 32 -1.22 11.12 5.41
C VAL A 32 -0.87 11.90 4.15
N ILE A 33 -1.47 11.50 3.03
CA ILE A 33 -1.33 12.11 1.71
C ILE A 33 -2.65 12.74 1.31
N SER A 34 -2.58 13.91 0.67
CA SER A 34 -3.73 14.52 0.02
C SER A 34 -4.08 13.79 -1.28
N GLY A 35 -5.38 13.55 -1.51
CA GLY A 35 -5.87 12.89 -2.72
C GLY A 35 -5.51 13.62 -4.01
N SER A 36 -5.30 14.93 -3.93
CA SER A 36 -4.81 15.77 -5.03
C SER A 36 -3.47 15.32 -5.59
N GLU A 37 -2.62 14.68 -4.80
CA GLU A 37 -1.32 14.16 -5.22
C GLU A 37 -1.40 12.78 -5.88
N ILE A 38 -2.56 12.11 -5.82
CA ILE A 38 -2.79 10.79 -6.42
C ILE A 38 -3.52 10.96 -7.75
N SER A 39 -4.64 11.68 -7.73
CA SER A 39 -5.37 12.08 -8.93
C SER A 39 -6.16 13.37 -8.66
N GLY A 40 -6.23 14.26 -9.66
CA GLY A 40 -6.97 15.52 -9.54
C GLY A 40 -8.47 15.35 -9.23
N GLU A 41 -9.00 14.16 -9.48
CA GLU A 41 -10.41 13.81 -9.24
C GLU A 41 -10.69 13.48 -7.76
N LEU A 42 -9.66 13.17 -6.97
CA LEU A 42 -9.73 12.88 -5.53
C LEU A 42 -9.43 14.11 -4.66
N ALA A 43 -9.57 15.32 -5.22
CA ALA A 43 -9.39 16.56 -4.47
C ALA A 43 -10.34 16.63 -3.26
N GLY A 44 -9.76 16.80 -2.06
CA GLY A 44 -10.49 16.85 -0.79
C GLY A 44 -10.52 15.54 0.00
N TYR A 45 -9.90 14.46 -0.50
CA TYR A 45 -9.68 13.23 0.27
C TYR A 45 -8.33 13.25 0.99
N GLU A 46 -8.29 12.64 2.18
CA GLU A 46 -7.04 12.32 2.87
C GLU A 46 -6.86 10.80 2.93
N PHE A 47 -5.67 10.33 2.53
CA PHE A 47 -5.32 8.92 2.47
C PHE A 47 -4.11 8.64 3.36
N THR A 48 -4.17 7.60 4.18
CA THR A 48 -3.00 7.12 4.94
C THR A 48 -2.31 5.99 4.19
N ILE A 49 -1.00 6.06 4.02
CA ILE A 49 -0.20 4.96 3.45
C ILE A 49 -0.18 3.79 4.44
N SER A 50 -0.79 2.67 4.07
CA SER A 50 -0.82 1.47 4.91
C SER A 50 0.37 0.55 4.66
N GLY A 51 0.86 0.49 3.42
CA GLY A 51 2.03 -0.32 3.04
C GLY A 51 2.47 -0.12 1.60
N THR A 52 3.63 -0.69 1.27
CA THR A 52 4.23 -0.65 -0.07
C THR A 52 4.68 -2.05 -0.51
N SER A 53 4.80 -2.25 -1.81
CA SER A 53 5.38 -3.46 -2.41
C SER A 53 6.41 -3.09 -3.47
N ASP A 54 7.57 -3.74 -3.38
CA ASP A 54 8.68 -3.63 -4.31
C ASP A 54 8.46 -4.47 -5.58
N LYS A 55 9.25 -4.23 -6.63
CA LYS A 55 9.23 -5.02 -7.88
C LYS A 55 9.46 -6.52 -7.65
N ALA A 56 10.27 -6.85 -6.66
CA ALA A 56 10.53 -8.23 -6.25
C ALA A 56 9.47 -8.83 -5.31
N GLY A 57 8.38 -8.09 -5.02
CA GLY A 57 7.31 -8.51 -4.12
C GLY A 57 7.66 -8.38 -2.63
N PHE A 58 8.77 -7.72 -2.27
CA PHE A 58 9.08 -7.43 -0.88
C PHE A 58 8.16 -6.33 -0.36
N ALA A 59 7.53 -6.58 0.79
CA ALA A 59 6.69 -5.61 1.45
C ALA A 59 7.54 -4.57 2.20
N GLY A 60 7.02 -3.35 2.32
CA GLY A 60 7.57 -2.31 3.19
C GLY A 60 7.16 -2.51 4.66
N ILE A 61 8.06 -2.20 5.60
CA ILE A 61 7.79 -2.22 7.05
C ILE A 61 7.98 -0.85 7.68
N LYS A 62 6.99 -0.43 8.49
CA LYS A 62 7.00 0.87 9.19
C LYS A 62 8.20 1.04 10.14
N SER A 63 8.70 -0.06 10.71
CA SER A 63 9.73 -0.07 11.75
C SER A 63 11.15 0.20 11.23
N GLU A 64 11.41 -0.03 9.94
CA GLU A 64 12.74 0.14 9.36
C GLU A 64 12.81 1.45 8.58
N SER A 65 13.76 2.31 8.93
CA SER A 65 13.90 3.60 8.24
C SER A 65 14.63 3.45 6.91
N GLY A 66 14.12 4.19 5.92
CA GLY A 66 14.75 4.39 4.63
C GLY A 66 14.16 3.54 3.50
N PRO A 67 14.68 3.67 2.28
CA PRO A 67 14.12 3.00 1.11
C PRO A 67 14.73 1.63 0.83
N ASN A 68 15.77 1.21 1.55
CA ASN A 68 16.59 0.04 1.21
C ASN A 68 15.98 -1.28 1.69
N LEU A 69 16.36 -2.38 1.02
CA LEU A 69 16.07 -3.73 1.47
C LEU A 69 16.96 -4.10 2.65
N ARG A 70 16.36 -4.63 3.71
CA ARG A 70 17.05 -5.12 4.91
C ARG A 70 16.61 -6.52 5.29
N LYS A 71 17.51 -7.26 5.93
CA LYS A 71 17.22 -8.57 6.54
C LYS A 71 16.84 -8.38 7.99
N VAL A 72 15.55 -8.48 8.29
CA VAL A 72 15.02 -8.34 9.64
C VAL A 72 14.71 -9.72 10.22
N MET A 73 15.03 -9.93 11.49
CA MET A 73 14.75 -11.17 12.19
C MET A 73 13.37 -11.11 12.86
N PHE A 74 12.42 -11.87 12.35
CA PHE A 74 11.07 -11.97 12.89
C PHE A 74 10.92 -13.18 13.81
N THR A 75 10.21 -13.01 14.92
CA THR A 75 9.91 -14.10 15.88
C THR A 75 8.49 -14.64 15.69
N ARG A 76 7.48 -13.76 15.72
CA ARG A 76 6.07 -14.02 15.41
C ARG A 76 5.42 -12.68 15.11
N GLY A 77 4.60 -12.57 14.06
CA GLY A 77 3.94 -11.30 13.71
C GLY A 77 3.53 -11.22 12.25
N ASP A 78 3.30 -10.00 11.77
CA ASP A 78 2.70 -9.75 10.44
C ASP A 78 3.43 -10.43 9.29
N PHE A 79 4.77 -10.45 9.35
CA PHE A 79 5.61 -11.08 8.34
C PHE A 79 5.95 -12.54 8.64
N TYR A 80 5.53 -13.09 9.78
CA TYR A 80 5.75 -14.48 10.16
C TYR A 80 4.58 -14.99 11.03
N LYS A 81 3.43 -15.20 10.36
CA LYS A 81 2.16 -15.61 11.00
C LYS A 81 2.16 -17.06 11.44
N THR A 82 2.63 -17.97 10.58
CA THR A 82 2.62 -19.41 10.86
C THR A 82 3.95 -19.85 11.46
N VAL A 83 4.01 -19.88 12.78
CA VAL A 83 5.17 -20.39 13.52
C VAL A 83 4.89 -21.86 13.84
N LYS A 84 5.61 -22.78 13.19
CA LYS A 84 5.44 -24.22 13.41
C LYS A 84 5.85 -24.65 14.84
N ASN A 85 6.93 -24.06 15.36
CA ASN A 85 7.48 -24.40 16.68
C ASN A 85 7.71 -23.15 17.53
N LYS A 86 7.37 -23.20 18.83
CA LYS A 86 7.62 -22.09 19.76
C LYS A 86 9.12 -21.77 19.80
N GLY A 87 9.47 -20.48 19.65
CA GLY A 87 10.86 -20.00 19.71
C GLY A 87 11.61 -19.91 18.38
N VAL A 88 11.00 -20.31 17.26
CA VAL A 88 11.64 -20.16 15.94
C VAL A 88 11.64 -18.71 15.50
N ARG A 89 12.81 -18.23 15.06
CA ARG A 89 12.99 -16.90 14.47
C ARG A 89 13.45 -17.07 13.02
N MET A 90 12.91 -16.26 12.12
CA MET A 90 13.26 -16.30 10.71
C MET A 90 13.70 -14.93 10.22
N LYS A 91 14.85 -14.88 9.53
CA LYS A 91 15.28 -13.68 8.84
C LYS A 91 14.52 -13.58 7.50
N LYS A 92 13.83 -12.47 7.27
CA LYS A 92 13.19 -12.17 5.98
C LYS A 92 13.76 -10.87 5.40
N ASN A 93 13.81 -10.82 4.07
CA ASN A 93 14.07 -9.58 3.35
C ASN A 93 12.79 -8.74 3.34
N VAL A 94 12.91 -7.49 3.77
CA VAL A 94 11.80 -6.54 3.84
C VAL A 94 12.34 -5.18 3.40
N ARG A 95 11.51 -4.38 2.75
CA ARG A 95 11.87 -3.01 2.36
C ARG A 95 11.58 -2.06 3.52
N GLY A 96 12.34 -0.99 3.64
CA GLY A 96 12.08 0.02 4.67
C GLY A 96 10.78 0.79 4.44
N ASN A 97 10.53 1.76 5.31
CA ASN A 97 9.27 2.50 5.37
C ASN A 97 9.15 3.63 4.35
N GLU A 98 10.18 3.94 3.58
CA GLU A 98 10.18 5.06 2.65
C GLU A 98 9.85 4.61 1.23
N VAL A 99 8.93 5.32 0.58
CA VAL A 99 8.58 5.07 -0.82
C VAL A 99 9.74 5.50 -1.71
N SER A 100 10.22 4.57 -2.53
CA SER A 100 11.29 4.80 -3.50
C SER A 100 10.80 4.48 -4.92
N LEU A 101 11.58 4.86 -5.92
CA LEU A 101 11.29 4.62 -7.34
C LEU A 101 11.12 3.14 -7.68
N ASP A 102 11.76 2.23 -6.94
CA ASP A 102 11.61 0.79 -7.16
C ASP A 102 10.26 0.22 -6.67
N THR A 103 9.47 1.04 -5.95
CA THR A 103 8.15 0.63 -5.44
C THR A 103 7.20 0.45 -6.62
N VAL A 104 6.50 -0.67 -6.69
CA VAL A 104 5.51 -0.93 -7.76
C VAL A 104 4.10 -0.65 -7.28
N GLN A 105 3.79 -1.01 -6.03
CA GLN A 105 2.44 -0.88 -5.47
C GLN A 105 2.45 -0.09 -4.17
N ILE A 106 1.50 0.82 -4.02
CA ILE A 106 1.26 1.58 -2.80
C ILE A 106 -0.17 1.29 -2.33
N ASN A 107 -0.32 0.85 -1.10
CA ASN A 107 -1.61 0.62 -0.48
C ASN A 107 -1.97 1.82 0.38
N VAL A 108 -3.16 2.35 0.17
CA VAL A 108 -3.67 3.51 0.91
C VAL A 108 -5.06 3.23 1.48
N VAL A 109 -5.33 3.82 2.65
CA VAL A 109 -6.61 3.72 3.35
C VAL A 109 -7.20 5.11 3.48
N VAL A 110 -8.50 5.25 3.21
CA VAL A 110 -9.22 6.52 3.37
C VAL A 110 -9.24 6.91 4.84
N SER A 111 -8.72 8.08 5.17
CA SER A 111 -8.75 8.64 6.53
C SER A 111 -9.78 9.74 6.68
N LYS A 112 -9.97 10.56 5.64
CA LYS A 112 -11.11 11.48 5.56
C LYS A 112 -11.75 11.40 4.19
N GLU A 113 -13.06 11.25 4.21
CA GLU A 113 -13.88 11.22 3.01
C GLU A 113 -14.13 12.65 2.51
N GLY A 114 -13.83 12.90 1.25
CA GLY A 114 -14.21 14.13 0.55
C GLY A 114 -15.66 14.10 0.07
N GLY A 115 -16.12 15.20 -0.54
CA GLY A 115 -17.53 15.37 -0.92
C GLY A 115 -18.04 14.54 -2.11
N LYS A 116 -17.17 13.95 -2.93
CA LYS A 116 -17.54 13.12 -4.10
C LYS A 116 -17.34 11.64 -3.79
N LYS A 117 -18.32 10.76 -4.00
CA LYS A 117 -18.16 9.32 -3.74
C LYS A 117 -17.00 8.73 -4.53
N LEU A 118 -16.13 7.97 -3.86
CA LEU A 118 -15.00 7.25 -4.47
C LEU A 118 -15.43 6.37 -5.64
N GLU A 119 -16.62 5.78 -5.56
CA GLU A 119 -17.20 4.91 -6.60
C GLU A 119 -17.47 5.66 -7.91
N ASP A 120 -17.95 6.91 -7.85
CA ASP A 120 -18.26 7.69 -9.04
C ASP A 120 -16.99 8.26 -9.69
N ALA A 121 -16.02 8.69 -8.88
CA ALA A 121 -14.74 9.24 -9.35
C ALA A 121 -13.82 8.19 -10.00
N LEU A 122 -13.98 6.91 -9.65
CA LEU A 122 -13.10 5.83 -10.13
C LEU A 122 -13.79 4.90 -11.13
N SER A 123 -15.08 5.12 -11.42
CA SER A 123 -15.86 4.31 -12.36
C SER A 123 -15.37 4.34 -13.82
N GLY A 124 -14.49 5.29 -14.17
CA GLY A 124 -13.87 5.41 -15.50
C GLY A 124 -12.49 4.75 -15.65
N ALA A 125 -11.82 4.37 -14.57
CA ALA A 125 -10.45 3.82 -14.60
C ALA A 125 -10.44 2.36 -14.15
N GLY A 126 -10.70 1.45 -15.10
CA GLY A 126 -10.36 0.03 -14.97
C GLY A 126 -11.20 -0.76 -13.96
N LYS A 127 -12.38 -1.19 -14.39
CA LYS A 127 -13.04 -2.38 -13.83
C LYS A 127 -12.13 -3.60 -14.03
N GLU A 128 -11.40 -3.98 -12.99
CA GLU A 128 -11.03 -5.37 -12.75
C GLU A 128 -11.51 -5.74 -11.35
N GLU A 129 -12.75 -6.22 -11.30
CA GLU A 129 -13.24 -7.08 -10.25
C GLU A 129 -12.30 -8.30 -10.17
N VAL A 130 -11.62 -8.51 -9.05
CA VAL A 130 -11.12 -9.85 -8.73
C VAL A 130 -11.99 -10.39 -7.62
N VAL A 131 -12.90 -11.25 -8.07
CA VAL A 131 -13.85 -12.04 -7.31
C VAL A 131 -13.15 -12.75 -6.15
N ALA A 132 -13.82 -12.70 -4.99
CA ALA A 132 -13.55 -13.57 -3.87
C ALA A 132 -13.72 -15.02 -4.32
N GLU A 133 -12.62 -15.77 -4.45
CA GLU A 133 -12.69 -17.24 -4.46
C GLU A 133 -12.39 -17.76 -3.05
N ALA A 134 -13.47 -18.13 -2.39
CA ALA A 134 -13.46 -19.18 -1.38
C ALA A 134 -13.18 -20.53 -2.06
N SER A 135 -12.16 -21.25 -1.59
CA SER A 135 -11.96 -22.71 -1.63
C SER A 135 -10.54 -22.95 -1.08
N ALA A 136 -10.26 -23.84 -0.12
CA ALA A 136 -10.93 -25.05 0.36
C ALA A 136 -10.67 -25.24 1.87
#